data_AF-A0A0Q3EVQ4-F1
#
_entry.id   AF-A0A0Q3EVQ4-F1
#
_cell.length_a   1.000
_cell.length_b   1.000
_cell.length_c   1.000
_cell.angle_alpha   90.00
_cell.angle_beta   90.00
_cell.angle_gamma   90.00
#
_symmetry.space_group_name_H-M   'P 1'
#
loop_
_entity.id
_entity.type
_entity.pdbx_description
1 polymer ?
#
loop_
_entity_poly.entity_id
_entity_poly.type
_entity_poly.pdbx_seq_one_letter_code
_entity_poly.pdbx_strand_id
1 'polypeptide(L)'
;MMEVGVGVSSPRAAAASSAAAAAAAAAAVGPPVLSSPRAALSNRGGAHQFHHRRWAPAISPSYRAYLVALWLVGFVLVFLWQNTSMGRVRLYNSPPMPKRAPSGAVMGQWVASPPVYDLREFGGIGDGRTLNTAAFEAAVAAISERGGGRLTVPAGRWLTAPFNLTSGMTLFLASGAEILGIQDERYWPLMPPLPSYGYGREHKGPRYGSLIHGQDLKDVTVTDSCENVMIQNCYISVGDDGVAIKSGWDQYGIAYGRPSTNITIRDVTIRSMVSAGVSIGSEMSGGVSNVLVENVHIWSSRRGVRIKTAPGRGAYVNNIVYRNITLENVRVGIVIKTDYNEHPDEGFNPKAVPIVGNISYTSIHGQGVRVPVRIQGSAEIPVKNVTFHDMSVGILDKKHHVFQCSYVQGQVIGYVFPVPCKNLDLYNEQREMVKQSTLQNISDIDYSF
;
A
#
# COMPACT_ATOMS: atom_id res chain seq x y z
N MET A 1 14.68 38.48 22.75
CA MET A 1 15.22 39.04 23.99
C MET A 1 15.59 37.90 24.90
N MET A 2 16.74 38.00 25.58
CA MET A 2 17.26 37.12 26.64
C MET A 2 17.55 35.64 26.31
N GLU A 3 18.83 35.31 26.38
CA GLU A 3 19.34 33.97 26.72
C GLU A 3 19.05 33.63 28.18
N VAL A 4 18.94 32.34 28.51
CA VAL A 4 19.57 31.76 29.71
C VAL A 4 20.09 30.37 29.34
N GLY A 5 21.37 30.09 29.58
CA GLY A 5 21.95 28.75 29.43
C GLY A 5 22.39 28.19 30.78
N VAL A 6 22.24 26.88 30.97
CA VAL A 6 22.87 26.12 32.06
C VAL A 6 23.23 24.72 31.52
N GLY A 7 24.49 24.31 31.63
CA GLY A 7 24.88 22.91 31.42
C GLY A 7 25.10 22.19 32.76
N VAL A 8 25.43 20.89 32.74
CA VAL A 8 26.41 20.20 33.64
C VAL A 8 26.35 18.65 33.50
N SER A 9 27.54 18.07 33.31
CA SER A 9 28.05 16.69 33.55
C SER A 9 27.17 15.42 33.58
N SER A 10 27.69 14.38 32.91
CA SER A 10 27.49 12.93 33.19
C SER A 10 28.16 12.50 34.52
N PRO A 11 27.84 11.31 35.09
CA PRO A 11 28.85 10.24 35.03
C PRO A 11 28.33 8.78 34.84
N ARG A 12 29.31 7.91 34.53
CA ARG A 12 29.29 6.44 34.28
C ARG A 12 28.78 5.55 35.44
N ALA A 13 28.21 4.39 35.08
CA ALA A 13 28.54 3.02 35.55
C ALA A 13 27.69 1.98 34.77
N ALA A 14 27.91 0.66 34.71
CA ALA A 14 29.07 -0.26 34.61
C ALA A 14 28.56 -1.71 34.94
N ALA A 15 29.17 -2.76 34.36
CA ALA A 15 28.83 -4.21 34.47
C ALA A 15 27.51 -4.66 33.75
N ALA A 16 27.45 -5.70 32.89
CA ALA A 16 27.97 -7.09 32.90
C ALA A 16 27.23 -8.00 33.90
N SER A 17 26.85 -9.26 33.64
CA SER A 17 26.98 -10.22 32.52
C SER A 17 25.72 -11.14 32.52
N SER A 18 25.41 -12.10 31.64
CA SER A 18 26.20 -13.21 31.04
C SER A 18 25.33 -13.96 30.01
N ALA A 19 25.91 -14.89 29.23
CA ALA A 19 25.17 -15.63 28.20
C ALA A 19 25.61 -17.11 28.02
N ALA A 20 24.60 -17.93 27.68
CA ALA A 20 24.64 -19.08 26.76
C ALA A 20 25.22 -20.47 27.14
N ALA A 21 24.71 -21.46 26.37
CA ALA A 21 25.11 -22.86 26.15
C ALA A 21 24.72 -23.91 27.24
N ALA A 22 23.87 -24.93 26.99
CA ALA A 22 23.83 -26.01 25.98
C ALA A 22 24.65 -27.26 26.41
N ALA A 23 24.31 -28.54 26.14
CA ALA A 23 23.12 -29.23 25.59
C ALA A 23 23.23 -30.77 25.87
N ALA A 24 22.44 -31.62 25.17
CA ALA A 24 22.49 -33.11 25.09
C ALA A 24 21.85 -33.93 26.26
N ALA A 25 21.24 -35.11 26.06
CA ALA A 25 20.79 -35.81 24.83
C ALA A 25 19.70 -36.89 25.08
N ALA A 26 19.12 -37.36 23.97
CA ALA A 26 18.17 -38.44 23.70
C ALA A 26 18.00 -39.66 24.64
N ALA A 27 16.77 -40.20 24.69
CA ALA A 27 16.45 -41.63 24.45
C ALA A 27 14.93 -41.84 24.24
N ALA A 28 14.54 -42.91 23.52
CA ALA A 28 13.15 -43.32 23.29
C ALA A 28 12.81 -44.64 24.01
N VAL A 29 11.51 -44.98 24.12
CA VAL A 29 10.91 -46.34 23.96
C VAL A 29 9.43 -46.32 24.39
N GLY A 30 8.58 -47.13 23.72
CA GLY A 30 7.12 -47.23 23.97
C GLY A 30 6.68 -48.35 24.93
N PRO A 31 5.35 -48.60 25.08
CA PRO A 31 4.78 -49.40 26.17
C PRO A 31 4.27 -50.82 25.80
N PRO A 32 4.11 -51.74 26.78
CA PRO A 32 3.18 -52.89 26.74
C PRO A 32 1.81 -52.51 27.37
N VAL A 33 0.61 -53.00 27.02
CA VAL A 33 0.05 -54.28 26.49
C VAL A 33 -0.30 -55.33 27.57
N LEU A 34 -1.52 -55.91 27.44
CA LEU A 34 -2.20 -57.05 28.14
C LEU A 34 -3.47 -56.60 28.95
N SER A 35 -4.61 -57.31 29.00
CA SER A 35 -5.06 -58.54 28.30
C SER A 35 -6.59 -58.83 28.45
N SER A 36 -7.23 -59.29 27.36
CA SER A 36 -8.11 -60.50 27.26
C SER A 36 -9.51 -60.56 27.97
N PRO A 37 -10.37 -61.60 27.78
CA PRO A 37 -11.38 -61.63 26.70
C PRO A 37 -12.78 -62.18 27.08
N ARG A 38 -13.75 -62.20 26.15
CA ARG A 38 -14.54 -63.42 25.77
C ARG A 38 -15.58 -63.19 24.66
N ALA A 39 -15.98 -64.28 24.00
CA ALA A 39 -16.87 -64.31 22.84
C ALA A 39 -18.26 -64.93 23.13
N ALA A 40 -19.27 -64.40 22.43
CA ALA A 40 -20.31 -65.04 21.60
C ALA A 40 -21.00 -66.38 22.00
N LEU A 41 -22.33 -66.46 21.80
CA LEU A 41 -23.03 -67.44 20.91
C LEU A 41 -24.58 -67.34 20.94
N SER A 42 -25.24 -68.05 19.99
CA SER A 42 -26.70 -68.36 19.88
C SER A 42 -27.64 -67.23 19.38
N ASN A 43 -28.44 -67.27 18.29
CA ASN A 43 -28.96 -68.24 17.28
C ASN A 43 -30.49 -68.53 17.38
N ARG A 44 -31.13 -68.81 16.23
CA ARG A 44 -32.58 -68.96 15.91
C ARG A 44 -33.36 -67.62 15.83
N GLY A 45 -34.34 -67.44 14.94
CA GLY A 45 -34.85 -68.28 13.85
C GLY A 45 -36.36 -68.06 13.63
N GLY A 46 -36.83 -67.98 12.37
CA GLY A 46 -38.27 -67.87 12.06
C GLY A 46 -38.55 -67.20 10.71
N ALA A 47 -39.33 -67.87 9.84
CA ALA A 47 -39.71 -67.39 8.51
C ALA A 47 -41.23 -67.53 8.32
N HIS A 48 -41.84 -66.67 7.50
CA HIS A 48 -43.15 -66.92 6.89
C HIS A 48 -43.27 -66.22 5.53
N GLN A 49 -43.75 -66.96 4.52
CA GLN A 49 -44.20 -66.48 3.20
C GLN A 49 -45.73 -66.60 3.11
N PHE A 50 -46.40 -65.77 2.30
CA PHE A 50 -47.66 -66.02 1.54
C PHE A 50 -47.96 -64.72 0.73
N HIS A 51 -48.57 -64.65 -0.47
CA HIS A 51 -48.71 -65.58 -1.61
C HIS A 51 -49.16 -64.81 -2.89
N HIS A 52 -49.20 -65.48 -4.04
CA HIS A 52 -49.51 -64.96 -5.40
C HIS A 52 -50.82 -64.16 -5.63
N ARG A 53 -50.81 -63.32 -6.69
CA ARG A 53 -51.65 -63.54 -7.91
C ARG A 53 -51.17 -62.75 -9.14
N ARG A 54 -51.18 -63.40 -10.32
CA ARG A 54 -51.09 -62.77 -11.66
C ARG A 54 -52.50 -62.56 -12.20
N TRP A 55 -52.70 -61.53 -13.03
CA TRP A 55 -53.71 -61.50 -14.12
C TRP A 55 -53.18 -60.56 -15.21
N ALA A 56 -53.41 -60.90 -16.49
CA ALA A 56 -53.04 -60.07 -17.63
C ALA A 56 -54.04 -60.28 -18.78
N PRO A 57 -54.70 -59.21 -19.26
CA PRO A 57 -55.37 -59.20 -20.54
C PRO A 57 -54.57 -58.39 -21.57
N ALA A 58 -54.40 -58.94 -22.77
CA ALA A 58 -53.89 -58.18 -23.91
C ALA A 58 -55.00 -57.25 -24.45
N ILE A 59 -54.68 -55.97 -24.62
CA ILE A 59 -55.57 -54.98 -25.24
C ILE A 59 -54.82 -54.41 -26.45
N SER A 60 -55.34 -54.65 -27.66
CA SER A 60 -54.78 -54.05 -28.88
C SER A 60 -55.07 -52.54 -28.89
N PRO A 61 -54.04 -51.68 -28.93
CA PRO A 61 -54.26 -50.26 -28.76
C PRO A 61 -54.65 -49.60 -30.10
N SER A 62 -55.74 -48.84 -30.08
CA SER A 62 -56.30 -48.17 -31.27
C SER A 62 -55.33 -47.21 -31.96
N TYR A 63 -55.63 -46.78 -33.20
CA TYR A 63 -54.78 -45.89 -34.01
C TYR A 63 -54.31 -44.62 -33.26
N ARG A 64 -55.06 -44.14 -32.27
CA ARG A 64 -54.68 -42.99 -31.42
C ARG A 64 -53.47 -43.26 -30.54
N ALA A 65 -53.29 -44.51 -30.08
CA ALA A 65 -52.10 -44.92 -29.35
C ALA A 65 -50.88 -45.04 -30.26
N TYR A 66 -51.05 -45.43 -31.53
CA TYR A 66 -49.99 -45.34 -32.53
C TYR A 66 -49.56 -43.89 -32.79
N LEU A 67 -50.50 -42.93 -32.81
CA LEU A 67 -50.17 -41.50 -32.90
C LEU A 67 -49.43 -41.00 -31.66
N VAL A 68 -49.83 -41.39 -30.44
CA VAL A 68 -49.10 -41.05 -29.21
C VAL A 68 -47.71 -41.71 -29.19
N ALA A 69 -47.59 -42.97 -29.60
CA ALA A 69 -46.29 -43.66 -29.72
C ALA A 69 -45.38 -43.00 -30.77
N LEU A 70 -45.90 -42.61 -31.94
CA LEU A 70 -45.16 -41.86 -32.95
C LEU A 70 -44.73 -40.48 -32.43
N TRP A 71 -45.57 -39.81 -31.65
CA TRP A 71 -45.24 -38.52 -31.04
C TRP A 71 -44.16 -38.65 -29.96
N LEU A 72 -44.23 -39.70 -29.12
CA LEU A 72 -43.20 -40.02 -28.13
C LEU A 72 -41.88 -40.45 -28.79
N VAL A 73 -41.93 -41.26 -29.85
CA VAL A 73 -40.73 -41.63 -30.64
C VAL A 73 -40.14 -40.39 -31.32
N GLY A 74 -40.96 -39.51 -31.90
CA GLY A 74 -40.52 -38.23 -32.45
C GLY A 74 -39.87 -37.33 -31.40
N PHE A 75 -40.47 -37.21 -30.21
CA PHE A 75 -39.93 -36.45 -29.09
C PHE A 75 -38.59 -37.02 -28.60
N VAL A 76 -38.49 -38.34 -28.43
CA VAL A 76 -37.25 -39.03 -28.08
C VAL A 76 -36.19 -38.89 -29.18
N LEU A 77 -36.56 -38.95 -30.46
CA LEU A 77 -35.64 -38.74 -31.58
C LEU A 77 -35.13 -37.28 -31.63
N VAL A 78 -35.97 -36.28 -31.34
CA VAL A 78 -35.53 -34.88 -31.20
C VAL A 78 -34.58 -34.73 -30.01
N PHE A 79 -34.88 -35.37 -28.87
CA PHE A 79 -34.02 -35.32 -27.69
C PHE A 79 -32.66 -36.02 -27.93
N LEU A 80 -32.67 -37.18 -28.59
CA LEU A 80 -31.46 -37.89 -29.02
C LEU A 80 -30.69 -37.12 -30.10
N TRP A 81 -31.37 -36.44 -31.03
CA TRP A 81 -30.74 -35.59 -32.04
C TRP A 81 -30.10 -34.36 -31.41
N GLN A 82 -30.76 -33.70 -30.45
CA GLN A 82 -30.15 -32.61 -29.67
C GLN A 82 -28.94 -33.11 -28.86
N ASN A 83 -29.06 -34.26 -28.19
CA ASN A 83 -27.99 -34.84 -27.38
C ASN A 83 -26.79 -35.34 -28.22
N THR A 84 -27.00 -35.75 -29.48
CA THR A 84 -25.92 -36.18 -30.41
C THR A 84 -25.37 -35.04 -31.26
N SER A 85 -26.16 -34.01 -31.57
CA SER A 85 -25.74 -32.87 -32.41
C SER A 85 -25.11 -31.73 -31.59
N MET A 86 -25.60 -31.44 -30.37
CA MET A 86 -24.92 -30.51 -29.46
C MET A 86 -23.60 -31.08 -28.90
N GLY A 87 -23.37 -32.39 -29.07
CA GLY A 87 -22.07 -33.03 -28.84
C GLY A 87 -21.02 -32.78 -29.93
N ARG A 88 -21.33 -32.06 -31.03
CA ARG A 88 -20.41 -31.87 -32.17
C ARG A 88 -20.06 -30.42 -32.54
N VAL A 89 -20.48 -29.43 -31.76
CA VAL A 89 -20.00 -28.03 -31.89
C VAL A 89 -19.09 -27.68 -30.70
N ARG A 90 -18.01 -28.45 -30.49
CA ARG A 90 -16.89 -28.07 -29.63
C ARG A 90 -15.58 -28.84 -29.90
N LEU A 91 -15.03 -28.58 -31.08
CA LEU A 91 -13.65 -28.84 -31.54
C LEU A 91 -13.30 -27.60 -32.39
N TYR A 92 -12.26 -26.80 -32.20
CA TYR A 92 -11.10 -26.80 -31.30
C TYR A 92 -11.04 -25.41 -30.59
N ASN A 93 -10.18 -25.09 -29.61
CA ASN A 93 -9.13 -25.83 -28.91
C ASN A 93 -9.00 -25.29 -27.47
N SER A 94 -8.59 -26.10 -26.50
CA SER A 94 -8.14 -25.68 -25.15
C SER A 94 -7.42 -26.86 -24.47
N PRO A 95 -6.33 -26.63 -23.70
CA PRO A 95 -5.55 -27.72 -23.11
C PRO A 95 -6.35 -28.50 -22.04
N PRO A 96 -6.03 -29.78 -21.80
CA PRO A 96 -6.83 -30.64 -20.94
C PRO A 96 -6.75 -30.23 -19.47
N MET A 97 -7.91 -30.01 -18.84
CA MET A 97 -7.98 -29.90 -17.38
C MET A 97 -7.57 -31.24 -16.74
N PRO A 98 -6.77 -31.23 -15.66
CA PRO A 98 -6.43 -32.45 -14.94
C PRO A 98 -7.68 -33.10 -14.34
N LYS A 99 -7.73 -34.45 -14.36
CA LYS A 99 -8.86 -35.22 -13.85
C LYS A 99 -9.05 -34.93 -12.35
N ARG A 100 -10.30 -34.63 -11.97
CA ARG A 100 -10.70 -34.36 -10.58
C ARG A 100 -10.38 -35.58 -9.71
N ALA A 101 -9.43 -35.42 -8.79
CA ALA A 101 -9.13 -36.40 -7.75
C ALA A 101 -10.38 -36.67 -6.88
N PRO A 102 -10.48 -37.82 -6.18
CA PRO A 102 -11.56 -38.07 -5.23
C PRO A 102 -11.64 -36.96 -4.18
N SER A 103 -12.83 -36.74 -3.64
CA SER A 103 -13.15 -35.61 -2.75
C SER A 103 -12.53 -35.75 -1.35
N GLY A 104 -11.20 -35.64 -1.27
CA GLY A 104 -10.54 -35.04 -0.13
C GLY A 104 -10.84 -33.55 -0.19
N ALA A 105 -11.73 -33.07 0.68
CA ALA A 105 -11.89 -31.65 0.89
C ALA A 105 -10.61 -31.11 1.54
N VAL A 106 -9.69 -30.59 0.72
CA VAL A 106 -8.83 -29.51 1.20
C VAL A 106 -9.79 -28.39 1.54
N MET A 107 -10.11 -28.24 2.83
CA MET A 107 -10.79 -27.05 3.31
C MET A 107 -9.99 -25.88 2.77
N GLY A 108 -10.64 -25.00 2.01
CA GLY A 108 -10.08 -23.68 1.72
C GLY A 108 -9.65 -23.12 3.06
N GLN A 109 -8.37 -22.80 3.20
CA GLN A 109 -7.77 -22.45 4.47
C GLN A 109 -8.54 -21.27 5.03
N TRP A 110 -9.40 -21.52 6.02
CA TRP A 110 -10.07 -20.48 6.75
C TRP A 110 -8.96 -19.69 7.43
N VAL A 111 -8.56 -18.59 6.82
CA VAL A 111 -7.73 -17.59 7.48
C VAL A 111 -8.59 -17.09 8.62
N ALA A 112 -8.35 -17.67 9.81
CA ALA A 112 -9.05 -17.26 11.02
C ALA A 112 -8.88 -15.76 11.16
N SER A 113 -9.97 -15.04 11.39
CA SER A 113 -9.93 -13.59 11.60
C SER A 113 -8.84 -13.29 12.64
N PRO A 114 -7.93 -12.34 12.37
CA PRO A 114 -6.78 -12.10 13.24
C PRO A 114 -7.26 -11.86 14.69
N PRO A 115 -6.59 -12.43 15.71
CA PRO A 115 -7.04 -12.36 17.09
C PRO A 115 -7.34 -10.91 17.51
N VAL A 116 -8.51 -10.67 18.09
CA VAL A 116 -8.95 -9.34 18.51
C VAL A 116 -8.73 -9.19 20.01
N TYR A 117 -8.15 -8.07 20.39
CA TYR A 117 -7.81 -7.67 21.74
C TYR A 117 -8.50 -6.35 22.05
N ASP A 118 -9.07 -6.15 23.24
CA ASP A 118 -9.65 -4.87 23.67
C ASP A 118 -8.73 -4.20 24.70
N LEU A 119 -8.41 -2.91 24.52
CA LEU A 119 -7.49 -2.19 25.40
C LEU A 119 -7.93 -2.21 26.89
N ARG A 120 -9.23 -2.38 27.18
CA ARG A 120 -9.76 -2.52 28.54
C ARG A 120 -9.37 -3.83 29.21
N GLU A 121 -9.14 -4.90 28.44
CA GLU A 121 -8.68 -6.20 28.94
C GLU A 121 -7.25 -6.10 29.50
N PHE A 122 -6.50 -5.07 29.09
CA PHE A 122 -5.14 -4.74 29.56
C PHE A 122 -5.15 -3.65 30.64
N GLY A 123 -6.31 -3.34 31.23
CA GLY A 123 -6.47 -2.35 32.29
C GLY A 123 -6.60 -0.90 31.81
N GLY A 124 -6.81 -0.67 30.51
CA GLY A 124 -6.99 0.68 29.98
C GLY A 124 -8.29 1.36 30.46
N ILE A 125 -8.21 2.66 30.76
CA ILE A 125 -9.31 3.52 31.17
C ILE A 125 -9.40 4.75 30.24
N GLY A 126 -10.52 4.87 29.53
CA GLY A 126 -10.80 5.92 28.54
C GLY A 126 -11.36 7.24 29.10
N ASP A 127 -10.87 7.70 30.25
CA ASP A 127 -11.37 8.89 30.98
C ASP A 127 -10.69 10.23 30.59
N GLY A 128 -9.66 10.18 29.74
CA GLY A 128 -8.83 11.32 29.33
C GLY A 128 -7.82 11.79 30.37
N ARG A 129 -7.63 11.05 31.47
CA ARG A 129 -6.81 11.44 32.63
C ARG A 129 -5.86 10.34 33.10
N THR A 130 -6.30 9.09 33.03
CA THR A 130 -5.50 7.90 33.37
C THR A 130 -4.43 7.68 32.30
N LEU A 131 -3.18 7.44 32.73
CA LEU A 131 -2.07 7.19 31.82
C LEU A 131 -2.06 5.71 31.40
N ASN A 132 -2.45 5.45 30.15
CA ASN A 132 -2.72 4.12 29.59
C ASN A 132 -1.49 3.42 28.98
N THR A 133 -0.28 3.99 29.09
CA THR A 133 0.93 3.47 28.40
C THR A 133 1.15 1.98 28.65
N ALA A 134 1.08 1.55 29.92
CA ALA A 134 1.27 0.14 30.29
C ALA A 134 0.20 -0.80 29.69
N ALA A 135 -1.03 -0.32 29.50
CA ALA A 135 -2.10 -1.08 28.86
C ALA A 135 -1.84 -1.24 27.35
N PHE A 136 -1.36 -0.19 26.68
CA PHE A 136 -0.93 -0.26 25.28
C PHE A 136 0.26 -1.21 25.10
N GLU A 137 1.30 -1.09 25.94
CA GLU A 137 2.49 -1.95 25.90
C GLU A 137 2.15 -3.43 26.14
N ALA A 138 1.32 -3.72 27.15
CA ALA A 138 0.88 -5.09 27.43
C ALA A 138 0.04 -5.68 26.29
N ALA A 139 -0.83 -4.88 25.66
CA ALA A 139 -1.61 -5.31 24.50
C ALA A 139 -0.73 -5.61 23.28
N VAL A 140 0.28 -4.76 23.02
CA VAL A 140 1.24 -4.97 21.92
C VAL A 140 2.09 -6.23 22.17
N ALA A 141 2.56 -6.45 23.41
CA ALA A 141 3.28 -7.67 23.77
C ALA A 141 2.43 -8.92 23.51
N ALA A 142 1.17 -8.93 23.96
CA ALA A 142 0.24 -10.04 23.77
C ALA A 142 -0.14 -10.30 22.29
N ILE A 143 -0.08 -9.29 21.43
CA ILE A 143 -0.21 -9.44 19.96
C ILE A 143 1.08 -10.04 19.37
N SER A 144 2.24 -9.55 19.79
CA SER A 144 3.55 -10.00 19.31
C SER A 144 3.78 -11.49 19.60
N GLU A 145 3.44 -11.94 20.81
CA GLU A 145 3.59 -13.34 21.24
C GLU A 145 2.72 -14.32 20.44
N ARG A 146 1.58 -13.85 19.89
CA ARG A 146 0.65 -14.69 19.12
C ARG A 146 0.80 -14.57 17.60
N GLY A 147 1.83 -13.86 17.14
CA GLY A 147 2.16 -13.74 15.72
C GLY A 147 1.26 -12.77 14.94
N GLY A 148 0.61 -11.82 15.62
CA GLY A 148 -0.25 -10.81 15.00
C GLY A 148 -1.68 -10.78 15.55
N GLY A 149 -2.43 -9.74 15.21
CA GLY A 149 -3.74 -9.48 15.79
C GLY A 149 -4.20 -8.02 15.68
N ARG A 150 -5.41 -7.74 16.15
CA ARG A 150 -6.02 -6.40 16.15
C ARG A 150 -6.25 -5.89 17.57
N LEU A 151 -5.55 -4.82 17.95
CA LEU A 151 -5.87 -4.05 19.15
C LEU A 151 -7.04 -3.11 18.86
N THR A 152 -8.13 -3.25 19.62
CA THR A 152 -9.31 -2.40 19.59
C THR A 152 -9.22 -1.39 20.73
N VAL A 153 -9.21 -0.11 20.37
CA VAL A 153 -9.34 1.02 21.30
C VAL A 153 -10.80 1.47 21.26
N PRO A 154 -11.61 1.21 22.30
CA PRO A 154 -13.04 1.52 22.30
C PRO A 154 -13.31 3.02 22.48
N ALA A 155 -14.57 3.43 22.35
CA ALA A 155 -14.99 4.82 22.58
C ALA A 155 -14.54 5.32 23.96
N GLY A 156 -14.01 6.54 24.02
CA GLY A 156 -13.35 7.09 25.20
C GLY A 156 -12.09 7.89 24.83
N ARG A 157 -11.47 8.50 25.85
CA ARG A 157 -10.29 9.35 25.70
C ARG A 157 -9.10 8.70 26.40
N TRP A 158 -8.07 8.32 25.66
CA TRP A 158 -7.01 7.41 26.10
C TRP A 158 -5.69 8.18 26.17
N LEU A 159 -5.42 8.80 27.33
CA LEU A 159 -4.16 9.49 27.57
C LEU A 159 -3.01 8.48 27.64
N THR A 160 -1.95 8.67 26.87
CA THR A 160 -0.78 7.78 26.85
C THR A 160 0.51 8.55 26.62
N ALA A 161 1.62 8.00 27.12
CA ALA A 161 2.95 8.33 26.62
C ALA A 161 3.19 7.61 25.27
N PRO A 162 4.24 7.95 24.53
CA PRO A 162 4.64 7.22 23.33
C PRO A 162 4.78 5.71 23.57
N PHE A 163 4.24 4.90 22.65
CA PHE A 163 4.33 3.44 22.70
C PHE A 163 4.70 2.86 21.34
N ASN A 164 5.31 1.67 21.36
CA ASN A 164 5.78 0.98 20.17
C ASN A 164 4.74 -0.01 19.63
N LEU A 165 4.71 -0.17 18.32
CA LEU A 165 3.96 -1.19 17.58
C LEU A 165 4.81 -2.47 17.40
N THR A 166 4.17 -3.59 17.06
CA THR A 166 4.81 -4.86 16.68
C THR A 166 4.38 -5.32 15.29
N SER A 167 5.08 -6.31 14.73
CA SER A 167 4.77 -6.87 13.40
C SER A 167 3.44 -7.65 13.40
N GLY A 168 2.74 -7.67 12.26
CA GLY A 168 1.46 -8.36 12.10
C GLY A 168 0.28 -7.74 12.90
N MET A 169 0.44 -6.52 13.43
CA MET A 169 -0.61 -5.86 14.21
C MET A 169 -1.48 -4.90 13.40
N THR A 170 -2.75 -4.79 13.82
CA THR A 170 -3.68 -3.73 13.41
C THR A 170 -4.07 -2.91 14.65
N LEU A 171 -3.81 -1.61 14.66
CA LEU A 171 -4.36 -0.69 15.67
C LEU A 171 -5.68 -0.13 15.15
N PHE A 172 -6.79 -0.47 15.82
CA PHE A 172 -8.15 -0.11 15.42
C PHE A 172 -8.80 0.79 16.48
N LEU A 173 -9.15 2.01 16.09
CA LEU A 173 -9.89 2.95 16.94
C LEU A 173 -11.39 2.84 16.61
N ALA A 174 -12.23 2.61 17.62
CA ALA A 174 -13.68 2.62 17.47
C ALA A 174 -14.20 4.07 17.27
N SER A 175 -15.44 4.21 16.80
CA SER A 175 -16.09 5.52 16.73
C SER A 175 -16.16 6.15 18.12
N GLY A 176 -15.72 7.40 18.24
CA GLY A 176 -15.62 8.11 19.53
C GLY A 176 -14.39 7.74 20.38
N ALA A 177 -13.39 7.05 19.83
CA ALA A 177 -12.10 6.83 20.48
C ALA A 177 -11.09 7.95 20.13
N GLU A 178 -10.49 8.57 21.15
CA GLU A 178 -9.41 9.56 21.02
C GLU A 178 -8.16 9.03 21.74
N ILE A 179 -7.03 8.84 21.04
CA ILE A 179 -5.73 8.65 21.70
C ILE A 179 -5.11 10.03 21.95
N LEU A 180 -4.80 10.34 23.20
CA LEU A 180 -4.25 11.64 23.61
C LEU A 180 -2.79 11.47 24.01
N GLY A 181 -1.89 12.21 23.36
CA GLY A 181 -0.50 12.28 23.78
C GLY A 181 -0.33 13.08 25.06
N ILE A 182 0.41 12.56 26.03
CA ILE A 182 0.82 13.30 27.22
C ILE A 182 1.63 14.54 26.82
N GLN A 183 1.36 15.68 27.45
CA GLN A 183 1.99 16.96 27.11
C GLN A 183 3.33 17.19 27.83
N ASP A 184 3.66 16.34 28.79
CA ASP A 184 4.92 16.41 29.54
C ASP A 184 6.05 15.76 28.74
N GLU A 185 6.95 16.59 28.19
CA GLU A 185 8.09 16.19 27.35
C GLU A 185 8.97 15.11 27.99
N ARG A 186 9.00 15.00 29.33
CA ARG A 186 9.81 13.99 30.05
C ARG A 186 9.40 12.55 29.75
N TYR A 187 8.19 12.34 29.24
CA TYR A 187 7.68 11.04 28.82
C TYR A 187 7.99 10.72 27.35
N TRP A 188 8.53 11.67 26.58
CA TRP A 188 8.81 11.48 25.17
C TRP A 188 10.26 10.98 24.99
N PRO A 189 10.46 9.75 24.48
CA PRO A 189 11.80 9.18 24.42
C PRO A 189 12.66 9.92 23.41
N LEU A 190 13.88 10.28 23.83
CA LEU A 190 14.92 10.76 22.93
C LEU A 190 15.52 9.57 22.17
N MET A 191 15.04 9.37 20.94
CA MET A 191 15.54 8.37 20.00
C MET A 191 16.90 8.78 19.44
N PRO A 192 17.82 7.83 19.21
CA PRO A 192 19.04 8.10 18.47
C PRO A 192 18.76 8.54 17.02
N PRO A 193 19.75 9.12 16.33
CA PRO A 193 19.72 9.35 14.88
C PRO A 193 19.26 8.09 14.13
N LEU A 194 18.37 8.24 13.13
CA LEU A 194 17.92 7.08 12.36
C LEU A 194 19.06 6.58 11.47
N PRO A 195 19.30 5.25 11.37
CA PRO A 195 20.33 4.69 10.48
C PRO A 195 20.20 5.13 9.02
N SER A 196 18.96 5.41 8.56
CA SER A 196 18.63 5.83 7.20
C SER A 196 18.55 7.35 7.00
N TYR A 197 18.60 8.16 8.05
CA TYR A 197 18.29 9.60 7.99
C TYR A 197 19.34 10.50 8.65
N GLY A 198 20.19 9.95 9.52
CA GLY A 198 21.10 10.75 10.34
C GLY A 198 20.34 11.57 11.39
N TYR A 199 20.82 12.79 11.62
CA TYR A 199 20.27 13.74 12.60
C TYR A 199 18.99 14.44 12.08
N GLY A 200 18.24 15.06 13.00
CA GLY A 200 17.12 15.92 12.64
C GLY A 200 17.57 17.23 11.97
N ARG A 201 16.66 17.91 11.27
CA ARG A 201 16.92 19.25 10.69
C ARG A 201 17.12 20.30 11.77
N GLU A 202 16.47 20.09 12.92
CA GLU A 202 16.25 21.09 13.97
C GLU A 202 17.48 21.25 14.87
N HIS A 203 18.17 20.13 15.17
CA HIS A 203 19.41 20.13 15.95
C HIS A 203 20.19 18.82 15.75
N LYS A 204 21.50 18.88 16.01
CA LYS A 204 22.35 17.69 16.12
C LYS A 204 22.08 16.99 17.45
N GLY A 205 21.83 15.68 17.38
CA GLY A 205 21.62 14.83 18.56
C GLY A 205 20.45 13.87 18.41
N PRO A 206 19.99 13.30 19.54
CA PRO A 206 18.74 12.54 19.61
C PRO A 206 17.51 13.37 19.21
N ARG A 207 16.41 12.72 18.86
CA ARG A 207 15.14 13.36 18.50
C ARG A 207 14.00 12.77 19.32
N TYR A 208 12.93 13.53 19.58
CA TYR A 208 11.74 12.95 20.22
C TYR A 208 11.09 11.88 19.33
N GLY A 209 10.68 10.76 19.95
CA GLY A 209 9.92 9.70 19.28
C GLY A 209 8.47 10.13 18.96
N SER A 210 7.85 9.45 18.00
CA SER A 210 6.43 9.64 17.66
C SER A 210 5.51 9.05 18.74
N LEU A 211 4.33 9.63 18.98
CA LEU A 211 3.34 9.12 19.94
C LEU A 211 2.96 7.65 19.71
N ILE A 212 2.89 7.26 18.45
CA ILE A 212 2.78 5.87 18.01
C ILE A 212 4.02 5.62 17.16
N HIS A 213 4.88 4.72 17.62
CA HIS A 213 6.18 4.46 16.99
C HIS A 213 6.30 3.01 16.52
N GLY A 214 7.15 2.75 15.52
CA GLY A 214 7.49 1.43 15.05
C GLY A 214 8.77 1.49 14.23
N GLN A 215 9.63 0.49 14.36
CA GLN A 215 10.89 0.38 13.61
C GLN A 215 11.12 -1.07 13.19
N ASP A 216 11.60 -1.26 11.96
CA ASP A 216 11.96 -2.56 11.36
C ASP A 216 10.83 -3.62 11.38
N LEU A 217 9.57 -3.18 11.41
CA LEU A 217 8.38 -4.02 11.45
C LEU A 217 7.99 -4.56 10.06
N LYS A 218 7.19 -5.65 10.06
CA LYS A 218 6.58 -6.25 8.86
C LYS A 218 5.07 -6.44 9.07
N ASP A 219 4.30 -6.34 7.98
CA ASP A 219 2.85 -6.55 7.97
C ASP A 219 2.10 -5.72 9.02
N VAL A 220 2.52 -4.47 9.20
CA VAL A 220 1.89 -3.49 10.09
C VAL A 220 1.06 -2.51 9.27
N THR A 221 -0.23 -2.46 9.54
CA THR A 221 -1.12 -1.47 8.92
C THR A 221 -1.09 -0.17 9.72
N VAL A 222 0.02 0.57 9.63
CA VAL A 222 0.22 1.96 10.08
C VAL A 222 1.17 2.64 9.08
N THR A 223 0.86 3.83 8.60
CA THR A 223 1.40 4.36 7.32
C THR A 223 2.75 5.11 7.43
N ASP A 224 3.89 4.46 7.15
CA ASP A 224 5.09 5.01 6.43
C ASP A 224 6.20 3.94 6.19
N SER A 225 7.09 4.16 5.21
CA SER A 225 8.36 3.44 4.94
C SER A 225 8.24 1.91 4.76
N CYS A 226 7.48 1.52 3.74
CA CYS A 226 7.06 0.14 3.52
C CYS A 226 7.15 -0.30 2.04
N GLU A 227 7.07 -1.61 1.83
CA GLU A 227 6.74 -2.23 0.55
C GLU A 227 5.27 -2.64 0.56
N ASN A 228 4.58 -2.63 -0.59
CA ASN A 228 3.17 -3.02 -0.73
C ASN A 228 2.19 -2.14 0.08
N VAL A 229 2.37 -0.82 -0.03
CA VAL A 229 1.53 0.18 0.66
C VAL A 229 0.26 0.48 -0.13
N MET A 230 -0.88 0.55 0.54
CA MET A 230 -2.12 1.09 -0.01
C MET A 230 -2.69 2.19 0.90
N ILE A 231 -2.78 3.40 0.37
CA ILE A 231 -3.51 4.52 0.98
C ILE A 231 -4.76 4.71 0.15
N GLN A 232 -5.95 4.50 0.75
CA GLN A 232 -7.21 4.56 0.02
C GLN A 232 -8.39 5.11 0.81
N ASN A 233 -9.35 5.72 0.11
CA ASN A 233 -10.61 6.23 0.68
C ASN A 233 -10.39 7.25 1.82
N CYS A 234 -9.34 8.07 1.73
CA CYS A 234 -8.97 9.04 2.76
C CYS A 234 -9.39 10.47 2.38
N TYR A 235 -9.74 11.26 3.39
CA TYR A 235 -9.77 12.72 3.30
C TYR A 235 -8.63 13.27 4.17
N ILE A 236 -7.71 14.01 3.57
CA ILE A 236 -6.48 14.50 4.21
C ILE A 236 -6.47 16.03 4.15
N SER A 237 -6.37 16.70 5.30
CA SER A 237 -6.28 18.16 5.37
C SER A 237 -5.17 18.56 6.36
N VAL A 238 -4.05 19.06 5.84
CA VAL A 238 -2.80 19.22 6.61
C VAL A 238 -2.09 20.55 6.31
N GLY A 239 -1.15 20.91 7.21
CA GLY A 239 -0.19 21.98 6.99
C GLY A 239 0.83 21.62 5.90
N ASP A 240 1.60 20.53 6.12
CA ASP A 240 2.67 20.12 5.20
C ASP A 240 2.19 19.14 4.10
N ASP A 241 3.01 18.18 3.68
CA ASP A 241 2.70 17.20 2.63
C ASP A 241 1.53 16.29 3.04
N GLY A 242 0.52 16.13 2.18
CA GLY A 242 -0.65 15.27 2.44
C GLY A 242 -0.29 13.78 2.48
N VAL A 243 0.51 13.33 1.52
CA VAL A 243 1.24 12.07 1.57
C VAL A 243 2.68 12.32 1.16
N ALA A 244 3.64 11.93 2.00
CA ALA A 244 5.07 12.02 1.69
C ALA A 244 5.68 10.62 1.52
N ILE A 245 6.38 10.37 0.42
CA ILE A 245 7.11 9.11 0.17
C ILE A 245 8.61 9.39 0.30
N LYS A 246 9.27 8.65 1.18
CA LYS A 246 10.71 8.79 1.50
C LYS A 246 11.41 7.44 1.50
N SER A 247 12.73 7.43 1.43
CA SER A 247 13.58 6.23 1.57
C SER A 247 14.99 6.58 2.09
N GLY A 248 15.08 7.50 3.04
CA GLY A 248 16.34 7.89 3.69
C GLY A 248 17.10 9.03 3.02
N TRP A 249 18.12 9.54 3.69
CA TRP A 249 18.78 10.82 3.38
C TRP A 249 20.28 10.64 3.13
N ASP A 250 20.72 11.03 1.93
CA ASP A 250 22.12 11.07 1.48
C ASP A 250 22.90 9.79 1.82
N GLN A 251 24.10 9.90 2.40
CA GLN A 251 24.95 8.76 2.73
C GLN A 251 24.29 7.75 3.68
N TYR A 252 23.39 8.20 4.56
CA TYR A 252 22.66 7.33 5.48
C TYR A 252 21.62 6.49 4.73
N GLY A 253 20.85 7.10 3.82
CA GLY A 253 19.90 6.38 2.98
C GLY A 253 20.58 5.43 1.99
N ILE A 254 21.70 5.87 1.39
CA ILE A 254 22.53 5.04 0.49
C ILE A 254 23.09 3.82 1.23
N ALA A 255 23.64 4.01 2.44
CA ALA A 255 24.20 2.92 3.25
C ALA A 255 23.13 1.96 3.79
N TYR A 256 21.94 2.47 4.14
CA TYR A 256 20.81 1.65 4.57
C TYR A 256 20.18 0.85 3.40
N GLY A 257 20.26 1.37 2.17
CA GLY A 257 20.05 0.60 0.94
C GLY A 257 18.64 0.05 0.71
N ARG A 258 17.63 0.55 1.44
CA ARG A 258 16.25 0.07 1.39
C ARG A 258 15.35 1.03 0.58
N PRO A 259 14.84 0.62 -0.60
CA PRO A 259 13.94 1.46 -1.38
C PRO A 259 12.51 1.46 -0.82
N SER A 260 11.76 2.51 -1.13
CA SER A 260 10.30 2.55 -0.98
C SER A 260 9.67 2.19 -2.32
N THR A 261 8.95 1.07 -2.38
CA THR A 261 8.46 0.51 -3.65
C THR A 261 7.10 -0.18 -3.52
N ASN A 262 6.40 -0.35 -4.64
CA ASN A 262 5.06 -0.93 -4.73
C ASN A 262 4.06 -0.17 -3.84
N ILE A 263 3.85 1.11 -4.13
CA ILE A 263 2.99 2.02 -3.35
C ILE A 263 1.79 2.45 -4.21
N THR A 264 0.58 2.26 -3.70
CA THR A 264 -0.66 2.74 -4.33
C THR A 264 -1.36 3.77 -3.44
N ILE A 265 -1.65 4.94 -4.00
CA ILE A 265 -2.48 5.99 -3.40
C ILE A 265 -3.70 6.13 -4.30
N ARG A 266 -4.90 5.73 -3.83
CA ARG A 266 -6.11 5.73 -4.65
C ARG A 266 -7.35 6.26 -3.96
N ASP A 267 -8.26 6.90 -4.68
CA ASP A 267 -9.56 7.33 -4.12
C ASP A 267 -9.39 8.27 -2.91
N VAL A 268 -8.50 9.28 -3.03
CA VAL A 268 -8.12 10.19 -1.93
C VAL A 268 -8.48 11.64 -2.25
N THR A 269 -9.03 12.36 -1.27
CA THR A 269 -9.20 13.82 -1.32
C THR A 269 -8.17 14.50 -0.43
N ILE A 270 -7.40 15.48 -0.94
CA ILE A 270 -6.28 16.10 -0.23
C ILE A 270 -6.35 17.63 -0.27
N ARG A 271 -6.08 18.25 0.88
CA ARG A 271 -5.77 19.67 1.03
C ARG A 271 -4.46 19.87 1.80
N SER A 272 -3.46 20.48 1.17
CA SER A 272 -2.16 20.85 1.77
C SER A 272 -1.95 22.36 1.67
N MET A 273 -1.98 23.06 2.80
CA MET A 273 -1.95 24.52 2.82
C MET A 273 -0.56 25.12 2.57
N VAL A 274 0.53 24.42 2.93
CA VAL A 274 1.91 24.94 2.86
C VAL A 274 2.79 24.17 1.86
N SER A 275 2.56 22.87 1.64
CA SER A 275 3.53 21.98 0.99
C SER A 275 3.04 21.40 -0.35
N ALA A 276 2.61 20.14 -0.43
CA ALA A 276 1.98 19.50 -1.59
C ALA A 276 0.94 18.45 -1.19
N GLY A 277 0.02 18.09 -2.11
CA GLY A 277 -0.94 17.00 -1.88
C GLY A 277 -0.26 15.64 -1.77
N VAL A 278 0.48 15.24 -2.80
CA VAL A 278 1.35 14.04 -2.77
C VAL A 278 2.77 14.44 -3.14
N SER A 279 3.76 14.06 -2.33
CA SER A 279 5.16 14.42 -2.54
C SER A 279 6.10 13.22 -2.41
N ILE A 280 6.99 13.04 -3.38
CA ILE A 280 8.15 12.15 -3.25
C ILE A 280 9.37 12.99 -2.80
N GLY A 281 10.13 12.48 -1.83
CA GLY A 281 11.34 13.09 -1.31
C GLY A 281 11.12 14.17 -0.23
N SER A 282 12.10 15.04 0.04
CA SER A 282 13.42 15.14 -0.60
C SER A 282 14.35 13.97 -0.33
N GLU A 283 14.07 13.18 0.70
CA GLU A 283 14.92 12.13 1.24
C GLU A 283 14.52 10.80 0.58
N MET A 284 15.15 10.48 -0.56
CA MET A 284 14.85 9.34 -1.43
C MET A 284 16.06 8.42 -1.70
N SER A 285 17.06 8.45 -0.81
CA SER A 285 18.42 7.98 -1.08
C SER A 285 18.62 6.46 -1.08
N GLY A 286 17.66 5.69 -0.57
CA GLY A 286 17.54 4.24 -0.79
C GLY A 286 16.84 3.87 -2.11
N GLY A 287 16.30 4.86 -2.83
CA GLY A 287 15.52 4.71 -4.06
C GLY A 287 14.00 4.74 -3.83
N VAL A 288 13.24 5.22 -4.81
CA VAL A 288 11.77 5.19 -4.84
C VAL A 288 11.30 4.68 -6.19
N SER A 289 10.44 3.68 -6.22
CA SER A 289 9.90 3.14 -7.48
C SER A 289 8.51 2.53 -7.39
N ASN A 290 7.91 2.23 -8.55
CA ASN A 290 6.63 1.52 -8.66
C ASN A 290 5.52 2.19 -7.82
N VAL A 291 5.32 3.49 -8.04
CA VAL A 291 4.31 4.27 -7.32
C VAL A 291 3.14 4.58 -8.26
N LEU A 292 1.93 4.19 -7.86
CA LEU A 292 0.67 4.55 -8.51
C LEU A 292 -0.08 5.56 -7.65
N VAL A 293 -0.44 6.70 -8.23
CA VAL A 293 -1.30 7.73 -7.62
C VAL A 293 -2.49 7.91 -8.54
N GLU A 294 -3.67 7.44 -8.13
CA GLU A 294 -4.85 7.43 -8.98
C GLU A 294 -6.17 7.89 -8.35
N ASN A 295 -7.07 8.46 -9.14
CA ASN A 295 -8.36 8.96 -8.65
C ASN A 295 -8.22 9.87 -7.41
N VAL A 296 -7.38 10.91 -7.53
CA VAL A 296 -7.05 11.82 -6.43
C VAL A 296 -7.59 13.22 -6.73
N HIS A 297 -8.35 13.79 -5.79
CA HIS A 297 -8.78 15.19 -5.82
C HIS A 297 -7.89 16.02 -4.90
N ILE A 298 -7.16 17.00 -5.45
CA ILE A 298 -6.31 17.89 -4.67
C ILE A 298 -6.85 19.32 -4.80
N TRP A 299 -7.33 19.88 -3.69
CA TRP A 299 -8.09 21.13 -3.70
C TRP A 299 -7.50 22.18 -2.75
N SER A 300 -7.65 23.46 -3.08
CA SER A 300 -7.20 24.63 -2.30
C SER A 300 -5.80 24.47 -1.69
N SER A 301 -4.87 23.94 -2.48
CA SER A 301 -3.57 23.46 -2.03
C SER A 301 -2.40 24.27 -2.59
N ARG A 302 -1.29 24.32 -1.86
CA ARG A 302 -0.07 25.00 -2.32
C ARG A 302 0.51 24.33 -3.56
N ARG A 303 0.55 22.99 -3.59
CA ARG A 303 0.99 22.20 -4.75
C ARG A 303 0.14 20.94 -4.89
N GLY A 304 -0.05 20.45 -6.10
CA GLY A 304 -0.75 19.20 -6.37
C GLY A 304 0.14 18.00 -6.08
N VAL A 305 0.86 17.53 -7.10
CA VAL A 305 1.82 16.42 -7.00
C VAL A 305 3.25 16.92 -7.15
N ARG A 306 4.18 16.35 -6.37
CA ARG A 306 5.56 16.86 -6.24
C ARG A 306 6.61 15.75 -6.21
N ILE A 307 7.78 16.01 -6.82
CA ILE A 307 9.03 15.26 -6.60
C ILE A 307 10.12 16.26 -6.19
N LYS A 308 10.86 15.96 -5.11
CA LYS A 308 12.01 16.75 -4.61
C LYS A 308 13.25 15.86 -4.59
N THR A 309 14.38 16.35 -5.07
CA THR A 309 15.71 15.73 -4.86
C THR A 309 16.84 16.75 -5.04
N ALA A 310 18.09 16.33 -4.87
CA ALA A 310 19.30 17.15 -4.95
C ALA A 310 20.54 16.30 -5.32
N PRO A 311 21.64 16.90 -5.82
CA PRO A 311 22.96 16.27 -5.78
C PRO A 311 23.31 15.89 -4.33
N GLY A 312 23.91 14.72 -4.10
CA GLY A 312 24.07 14.15 -2.76
C GLY A 312 23.14 12.98 -2.47
N ARG A 313 21.93 13.00 -3.03
CA ARG A 313 20.89 12.01 -2.72
C ARG A 313 21.17 10.62 -3.29
N GLY A 314 21.85 10.51 -4.43
CA GLY A 314 22.08 9.24 -5.13
C GLY A 314 20.80 8.49 -5.52
N ALA A 315 20.93 7.19 -5.78
CA ALA A 315 19.83 6.28 -6.13
C ALA A 315 18.91 6.80 -7.25
N TYR A 316 17.59 6.64 -7.12
CA TYR A 316 16.62 6.90 -8.18
C TYR A 316 15.21 7.26 -7.70
N VAL A 317 14.47 8.04 -8.49
CA VAL A 317 13.00 8.09 -8.48
C VAL A 317 12.51 7.63 -9.85
N ASN A 318 11.88 6.46 -9.93
CA ASN A 318 11.68 5.76 -11.20
C ASN A 318 10.36 4.96 -11.27
N ASN A 319 9.68 4.96 -12.43
CA ASN A 319 8.39 4.26 -12.62
C ASN A 319 7.30 4.80 -11.68
N ILE A 320 6.90 6.05 -11.92
CA ILE A 320 5.88 6.77 -11.15
C ILE A 320 4.70 7.08 -12.08
N VAL A 321 3.49 6.67 -11.70
CA VAL A 321 2.26 6.82 -12.50
C VAL A 321 1.27 7.70 -11.75
N TYR A 322 0.96 8.85 -12.33
CA TYR A 322 -0.12 9.74 -11.89
C TYR A 322 -1.29 9.61 -12.88
N ARG A 323 -2.46 9.12 -12.44
CA ARG A 323 -3.62 8.85 -13.30
C ARG A 323 -4.91 9.43 -12.73
N ASN A 324 -5.77 10.05 -13.54
CA ASN A 324 -7.09 10.53 -13.09
C ASN A 324 -6.97 11.43 -11.83
N ILE A 325 -6.32 12.58 -11.99
CA ILE A 325 -6.11 13.54 -10.89
C ILE A 325 -6.86 14.83 -11.19
N THR A 326 -7.68 15.27 -10.24
CA THR A 326 -8.42 16.53 -10.31
C THR A 326 -7.73 17.58 -9.44
N LEU A 327 -7.31 18.68 -10.05
CA LEU A 327 -6.66 19.82 -9.40
C LEU A 327 -7.61 21.01 -9.31
N GLU A 328 -7.93 21.47 -8.10
CA GLU A 328 -8.88 22.57 -7.90
C GLU A 328 -8.29 23.69 -7.05
N ASN A 329 -8.23 24.92 -7.58
CA ASN A 329 -7.70 26.08 -6.86
C ASN A 329 -6.28 25.87 -6.29
N VAL A 330 -5.43 25.16 -7.04
CA VAL A 330 -4.06 24.79 -6.65
C VAL A 330 -3.04 25.82 -7.16
N ARG A 331 -2.11 26.31 -6.33
CA ARG A 331 -1.13 27.31 -6.80
C ARG A 331 -0.16 26.74 -7.84
N VAL A 332 0.36 25.52 -7.66
CA VAL A 332 1.18 24.84 -8.69
C VAL A 332 0.75 23.37 -8.83
N GLY A 333 0.30 22.95 -10.01
CA GLY A 333 -0.28 21.61 -10.21
C GLY A 333 0.73 20.47 -10.05
N ILE A 334 1.66 20.36 -11.00
CA ILE A 334 2.72 19.35 -11.05
C ILE A 334 4.06 20.04 -10.80
N VAL A 335 4.86 19.51 -9.86
CA VAL A 335 6.18 20.06 -9.49
C VAL A 335 7.25 18.98 -9.49
N ILE A 336 8.37 19.22 -10.17
CA ILE A 336 9.61 18.47 -9.95
C ILE A 336 10.73 19.48 -9.70
N LYS A 337 11.52 19.27 -8.64
CA LYS A 337 12.65 20.12 -8.27
C LYS A 337 13.89 19.27 -7.93
N THR A 338 14.99 19.47 -8.64
CA THR A 338 16.26 18.72 -8.47
C THR A 338 17.37 19.50 -7.77
N ASP A 339 17.08 20.70 -7.25
CA ASP A 339 17.97 21.56 -6.45
C ASP A 339 17.41 21.76 -5.01
N TYR A 340 16.97 20.67 -4.37
CA TYR A 340 16.49 20.67 -2.98
C TYR A 340 17.65 20.46 -1.98
N ASN A 341 18.65 21.34 -2.09
CA ASN A 341 20.03 21.19 -1.57
C ASN A 341 20.16 21.32 -0.04
N GLU A 342 19.42 20.50 0.70
CA GLU A 342 19.53 20.37 2.15
C GLU A 342 20.13 19.00 2.50
N HIS A 343 21.05 18.96 3.46
CA HIS A 343 21.86 17.77 3.80
C HIS A 343 21.89 17.57 5.32
N PRO A 344 22.04 16.32 5.83
CA PRO A 344 22.03 16.04 7.27
C PRO A 344 23.32 16.54 7.95
N ASP A 345 24.42 16.58 7.20
CA ASP A 345 25.73 17.08 7.59
C ASP A 345 26.62 17.28 6.34
N GLU A 346 27.84 17.77 6.54
CA GLU A 346 28.86 18.01 5.50
C GLU A 346 29.50 16.71 4.93
N GLY A 347 29.13 15.53 5.44
CA GLY A 347 29.70 14.23 5.05
C GLY A 347 29.07 13.60 3.81
N PHE A 348 28.07 14.25 3.22
CA PHE A 348 27.43 13.78 2.00
C PHE A 348 28.37 13.84 0.78
N ASN A 349 28.15 12.95 -0.19
CA ASN A 349 28.91 12.95 -1.44
C ASN A 349 28.17 13.77 -2.51
N PRO A 350 28.55 15.01 -2.85
CA PRO A 350 27.84 15.84 -3.83
C PRO A 350 27.80 15.21 -5.24
N LYS A 351 28.69 14.26 -5.55
CA LYS A 351 28.70 13.52 -6.82
C LYS A 351 27.69 12.36 -6.86
N ALA A 352 27.04 12.04 -5.75
CA ALA A 352 25.95 11.06 -5.70
C ALA A 352 24.68 11.70 -6.29
N VAL A 353 24.57 11.70 -7.62
CA VAL A 353 23.41 12.27 -8.32
C VAL A 353 22.28 11.23 -8.49
N PRO A 354 21.02 11.58 -8.22
CA PRO A 354 19.86 10.72 -8.42
C PRO A 354 19.50 10.56 -9.90
N ILE A 355 19.01 9.39 -10.29
CA ILE A 355 18.35 9.18 -11.58
C ILE A 355 16.85 9.47 -11.44
N VAL A 356 16.32 10.43 -12.19
CA VAL A 356 14.88 10.78 -12.16
C VAL A 356 14.24 10.54 -13.53
N GLY A 357 13.29 9.61 -13.60
CA GLY A 357 12.59 9.37 -14.86
C GLY A 357 11.53 8.28 -14.87
N ASN A 358 11.04 7.95 -16.07
CA ASN A 358 9.90 7.05 -16.28
C ASN A 358 8.69 7.50 -15.43
N ILE A 359 8.21 8.71 -15.70
CA ILE A 359 7.11 9.35 -14.95
C ILE A 359 5.97 9.62 -15.93
N SER A 360 4.77 9.13 -15.64
CA SER A 360 3.59 9.36 -16.49
C SER A 360 2.52 10.17 -15.76
N TYR A 361 1.87 11.05 -16.53
CA TYR A 361 0.74 11.87 -16.14
C TYR A 361 -0.38 11.62 -17.15
N THR A 362 -1.47 10.97 -16.72
CA THR A 362 -2.59 10.57 -17.59
C THR A 362 -3.93 11.02 -17.00
N SER A 363 -4.81 11.62 -17.79
CA SER A 363 -6.11 12.14 -17.33
C SER A 363 -5.93 13.10 -16.15
N ILE A 364 -5.15 14.16 -16.36
CA ILE A 364 -4.90 15.21 -15.36
C ILE A 364 -5.78 16.41 -15.69
N HIS A 365 -6.80 16.65 -14.89
CA HIS A 365 -7.78 17.70 -15.12
C HIS A 365 -7.77 18.72 -13.99
N GLY A 366 -8.22 19.95 -14.25
CA GLY A 366 -8.33 20.92 -13.17
C GLY A 366 -8.86 22.28 -13.56
N GLN A 367 -9.13 23.09 -12.55
CA GLN A 367 -9.58 24.46 -12.66
C GLN A 367 -8.98 25.32 -11.55
N GLY A 368 -8.84 26.62 -11.80
CA GLY A 368 -8.29 27.56 -10.83
C GLY A 368 -6.80 27.34 -10.52
N VAL A 369 -6.04 26.71 -11.43
CA VAL A 369 -4.62 26.42 -11.18
C VAL A 369 -3.74 27.56 -11.69
N ARG A 370 -2.82 28.08 -10.87
CA ARG A 370 -2.01 29.25 -11.28
C ARG A 370 -0.83 28.87 -12.19
N VAL A 371 -0.15 27.76 -11.90
CA VAL A 371 0.93 27.19 -12.73
C VAL A 371 0.71 25.68 -12.85
N PRO A 372 0.12 25.16 -13.95
CA PRO A 372 -0.19 23.74 -14.07
C PRO A 372 1.03 22.81 -13.99
N VAL A 373 2.16 23.18 -14.58
CA VAL A 373 3.36 22.33 -14.59
C VAL A 373 4.63 23.15 -14.41
N ARG A 374 5.50 22.71 -13.48
CA ARG A 374 6.86 23.20 -13.29
C ARG A 374 7.82 22.03 -13.03
N ILE A 375 8.61 21.67 -14.03
CA ILE A 375 9.61 20.61 -13.93
C ILE A 375 11.00 21.24 -14.11
N GLN A 376 11.75 21.31 -13.00
CA GLN A 376 13.14 21.76 -12.97
C GLN A 376 14.06 20.56 -12.74
N GLY A 377 14.67 20.08 -13.82
CA GLY A 377 15.91 19.31 -13.76
C GLY A 377 17.15 20.21 -13.78
N SER A 378 18.32 19.60 -13.81
CA SER A 378 19.61 20.25 -14.09
C SER A 378 20.42 19.47 -15.13
N ALA A 379 21.58 19.99 -15.55
CA ALA A 379 22.50 19.24 -16.41
C ALA A 379 23.01 17.95 -15.72
N GLU A 380 23.12 17.96 -14.40
CA GLU A 380 23.54 16.84 -13.56
C GLU A 380 22.39 15.86 -13.28
N ILE A 381 21.18 16.38 -13.10
CA ILE A 381 19.96 15.62 -12.80
C ILE A 381 18.87 15.96 -13.84
N PRO A 382 19.02 15.49 -15.10
CA PRO A 382 18.00 15.65 -16.11
C PRO A 382 16.79 14.74 -15.82
N VAL A 383 15.58 15.26 -16.00
CA VAL A 383 14.34 14.49 -15.80
C VAL A 383 13.96 13.81 -17.11
N LYS A 384 14.00 12.48 -17.16
CA LYS A 384 13.92 11.70 -18.42
C LYS A 384 12.68 10.82 -18.54
N ASN A 385 12.23 10.58 -19.77
CA ASN A 385 11.02 9.81 -20.08
C ASN A 385 9.80 10.25 -19.25
N VAL A 386 9.50 11.55 -19.30
CA VAL A 386 8.22 12.08 -18.80
C VAL A 386 7.17 11.94 -19.89
N THR A 387 6.01 11.35 -19.59
CA THR A 387 4.89 11.25 -20.53
C THR A 387 3.69 12.04 -20.00
N PHE A 388 3.13 12.92 -20.83
CA PHE A 388 1.80 13.51 -20.62
C PHE A 388 0.83 12.97 -21.66
N HIS A 389 -0.38 12.61 -21.24
CA HIS A 389 -1.46 12.12 -22.10
C HIS A 389 -2.79 12.52 -21.48
N ASP A 390 -3.74 13.04 -22.26
CA ASP A 390 -5.05 13.51 -21.75
C ASP A 390 -4.91 14.45 -20.54
N MET A 391 -4.54 15.70 -20.78
CA MET A 391 -4.39 16.69 -19.71
C MET A 391 -5.07 18.00 -20.08
N SER A 392 -5.92 18.53 -19.19
CA SER A 392 -6.59 19.81 -19.39
C SER A 392 -6.79 20.54 -18.07
N VAL A 393 -5.92 21.51 -17.82
CA VAL A 393 -5.91 22.28 -16.56
C VAL A 393 -6.18 23.75 -16.82
N GLY A 394 -7.37 24.21 -16.41
CA GLY A 394 -7.81 25.60 -16.48
C GLY A 394 -7.02 26.52 -15.56
N ILE A 395 -6.54 27.64 -16.11
CA ILE A 395 -5.65 28.59 -15.44
C ILE A 395 -6.36 29.85 -14.95
N LEU A 396 -5.93 30.39 -13.80
CA LEU A 396 -6.43 31.67 -13.26
C LEU A 396 -5.88 32.88 -14.02
N ASP A 397 -4.56 32.95 -14.16
CA ASP A 397 -3.87 34.07 -14.81
C ASP A 397 -3.41 33.66 -16.21
N LYS A 398 -3.72 34.45 -17.25
CA LYS A 398 -3.19 34.27 -18.62
C LYS A 398 -1.74 34.76 -18.75
N LYS A 399 -0.87 34.44 -17.79
CA LYS A 399 0.56 34.80 -17.87
C LYS A 399 1.27 33.96 -18.94
N HIS A 400 2.33 34.52 -19.52
CA HIS A 400 3.26 33.72 -20.31
C HIS A 400 3.96 32.67 -19.41
N HIS A 401 4.33 31.52 -19.97
CA HIS A 401 5.08 30.44 -19.29
C HIS A 401 4.37 29.77 -18.10
N VAL A 402 3.14 29.26 -18.27
CA VAL A 402 2.41 28.47 -17.25
C VAL A 402 2.75 26.96 -17.24
N PHE A 403 3.36 26.45 -18.32
CA PHE A 403 3.93 25.10 -18.41
C PHE A 403 5.44 25.27 -18.57
N GLN A 404 6.20 24.96 -17.51
CA GLN A 404 7.62 25.28 -17.38
C GLN A 404 8.46 24.00 -17.29
N CYS A 405 9.51 23.91 -18.12
CA CYS A 405 10.41 22.76 -18.18
C CYS A 405 11.86 23.22 -18.35
N SER A 406 12.77 22.73 -17.51
CA SER A 406 14.22 22.86 -17.69
C SER A 406 14.89 21.49 -17.53
N TYR A 407 15.80 21.13 -18.43
CA TYR A 407 16.46 19.81 -18.48
C TYR A 407 15.49 18.61 -18.43
N VAL A 408 14.37 18.72 -19.15
CA VAL A 408 13.34 17.68 -19.25
C VAL A 408 13.41 17.02 -20.62
N GLN A 409 13.27 15.70 -20.67
CA GLN A 409 13.15 14.89 -21.87
C GLN A 409 11.94 13.95 -21.74
N GLY A 410 11.13 13.86 -22.78
CA GLY A 410 9.87 13.14 -22.70
C GLY A 410 8.96 13.40 -23.90
N GLN A 411 7.69 13.06 -23.73
CA GLN A 411 6.69 13.09 -24.80
C GLN A 411 5.33 13.56 -24.31
N VAL A 412 4.54 14.06 -25.26
CA VAL A 412 3.13 14.38 -25.15
C VAL A 412 2.39 13.53 -26.16
N ILE A 413 1.34 12.84 -25.72
CA ILE A 413 0.45 12.06 -26.57
C ILE A 413 -0.91 12.75 -26.57
N GLY A 414 -1.44 13.03 -27.76
CA GLY A 414 -2.78 13.57 -27.91
C GLY A 414 -2.93 15.03 -27.44
N TYR A 415 -4.10 15.36 -26.91
CA TYR A 415 -4.39 16.71 -26.43
C TYR A 415 -3.84 16.98 -25.02
N VAL A 416 -3.08 18.07 -24.89
CA VAL A 416 -2.64 18.63 -23.59
C VAL A 416 -2.83 20.15 -23.54
N PHE A 417 -3.46 20.63 -22.48
CA PHE A 417 -3.65 22.04 -22.16
C PHE A 417 -3.25 22.36 -20.70
N PRO A 418 -2.49 23.45 -20.43
CA PRO A 418 -1.95 24.42 -21.40
C PRO A 418 -0.89 23.84 -22.34
N VAL A 419 -0.52 24.62 -23.37
CA VAL A 419 0.45 24.21 -24.41
C VAL A 419 1.76 23.73 -23.76
N PRO A 420 2.22 22.49 -24.03
CA PRO A 420 3.44 21.93 -23.46
C PRO A 420 4.73 22.65 -23.86
N CYS A 421 5.79 22.37 -23.09
CA CYS A 421 7.16 22.77 -23.40
C CYS A 421 7.65 22.18 -24.73
N LYS A 422 8.49 22.93 -25.46
CA LYS A 422 9.13 22.49 -26.72
C LYS A 422 10.16 21.36 -26.55
N ASN A 423 10.47 21.01 -25.30
CA ASN A 423 11.40 19.95 -24.90
C ASN A 423 10.78 18.54 -24.92
N LEU A 424 9.47 18.44 -25.19
CA LEU A 424 8.74 17.18 -25.26
C LEU A 424 8.38 16.88 -26.71
N ASP A 425 8.62 15.64 -27.15
CA ASP A 425 8.16 15.17 -28.46
C ASP A 425 6.63 15.12 -28.48
N LEU A 426 6.00 15.57 -29.56
CA LEU A 426 4.55 15.57 -29.71
C LEU A 426 4.12 14.42 -30.62
N TYR A 427 3.21 13.59 -30.12
CA TYR A 427 2.57 12.48 -30.84
C TYR A 427 1.05 12.69 -30.90
N ASN A 428 0.40 12.20 -31.96
CA ASN A 428 -1.06 12.16 -32.03
C ASN A 428 -1.63 10.99 -31.19
N GLU A 429 -2.96 10.86 -31.16
CA GLU A 429 -3.66 9.77 -30.44
C GLU A 429 -3.25 8.37 -30.95
N GLN A 430 -2.85 8.27 -32.22
CA GLN A 430 -2.37 7.05 -32.87
C GLN A 430 -0.89 6.74 -32.55
N ARG A 431 -0.22 7.60 -31.76
CA ARG A 431 1.21 7.56 -31.42
C ARG A 431 2.16 7.73 -32.62
N GLU A 432 1.70 8.44 -33.65
CA GLU A 432 2.55 8.90 -34.75
C GLU A 432 3.18 10.25 -34.37
N MET A 433 4.46 10.45 -34.68
CA MET A 433 5.17 11.68 -34.31
C MET A 433 4.68 12.86 -35.16
N VAL A 434 4.10 13.85 -34.50
CA VAL A 434 3.62 15.10 -35.12
C VAL A 434 4.73 16.16 -35.14
N LYS A 435 5.54 16.21 -34.07
CA LYS A 435 6.63 17.18 -33.97
C LYS A 435 7.72 16.67 -33.02
N GLN A 436 8.94 16.59 -33.52
CA GLN A 436 10.11 16.32 -32.68
C GLN A 436 10.42 17.52 -31.78
N SER A 437 10.83 17.24 -30.54
CA SER A 437 11.31 18.23 -29.58
C SER A 437 12.53 19.00 -30.10
N THR A 438 12.64 20.25 -29.70
CA THR A 438 13.84 21.06 -29.93
C THR A 438 14.64 21.13 -28.64
N LEU A 439 15.93 20.76 -28.69
CA LEU A 439 16.86 20.90 -27.56
C LEU A 439 17.09 22.37 -27.21
N GLN A 440 16.20 22.95 -26.41
CA GLN A 440 16.40 24.23 -25.76
C GLN A 440 16.49 23.99 -24.25
N ASN A 441 17.69 24.12 -23.69
CA ASN A 441 17.90 24.17 -22.24
C ASN A 441 17.40 25.53 -21.71
N ILE A 442 16.09 25.71 -21.71
CA ILE A 442 15.45 26.97 -21.29
C ILE A 442 15.50 27.01 -19.76
N SER A 443 16.14 28.06 -19.24
CA SER A 443 16.26 28.38 -17.82
C SER A 443 15.07 29.19 -17.27
N ASP A 444 14.08 29.51 -18.10
CA ASP A 444 12.98 30.45 -17.79
C ASP A 444 11.91 29.82 -16.88
N ILE A 445 12.31 29.49 -15.65
CA ILE A 445 11.42 29.09 -14.57
C ILE A 445 11.12 30.32 -13.73
N ASP A 446 9.95 30.92 -13.96
CA ASP A 446 9.53 32.11 -13.22
C ASP A 446 9.12 31.76 -11.78
N TYR A 447 9.95 32.16 -10.82
CA TYR A 447 9.71 31.99 -9.40
C TYR A 447 8.83 33.10 -8.76
N SER A 448 8.48 34.16 -9.49
CA SER A 448 7.79 35.37 -8.99
C SER A 448 6.27 35.22 -8.78
N PHE A 449 5.82 34.05 -8.29
CA PHE A 449 4.39 33.72 -8.10
C PHE A 449 4.03 33.32 -6.68
#